data_AF-K2CAW7-F1
#
_entry.id   AF-K2CAW7-F1
#
_cell.length_a   1.000
_cell.length_b   1.000
_cell.length_c   1.000
_cell.angle_alpha   90.00
_cell.angle_beta   90.00
_cell.angle_gamma   90.00
#
_symmetry.space_group_name_H-M   'P 1'
#
loop_
_entity.id
_entity.type
_entity.pdbx_description
1 polymer ?
#
loop_
_entity_poly.entity_id
_entity_poly.type
_entity_poly.pdbx_seq_one_letter_code
_entity_poly.pdbx_strand_id
1 'polypeptide(L)' 'MALPGLGRALVSAGKLGQKAAEDLYKKAQSGRTTFIAELTGSGAVSAYDLAHTMSTAFAAPLLDLDAI' A
#
# COMPACT_ATOMS: atom_id res chain seq x y z
N MET A 1 -13.14 -4.11 -11.44
CA MET A 1 -13.04 -4.05 -9.96
C MET A 1 -12.35 -2.75 -9.60
N ALA A 2 -12.94 -1.87 -8.78
CA ALA A 2 -12.24 -0.64 -8.41
C ALA A 2 -11.17 -0.95 -7.35
N LEU A 3 -9.89 -0.72 -7.67
CA LEU A 3 -8.82 -0.80 -6.68
C LEU A 3 -9.11 0.17 -5.52
N PRO A 4 -8.74 -0.15 -4.27
CA PRO A 4 -8.85 0.77 -3.16
C PRO A 4 -8.01 2.03 -3.42
N GLY A 5 -8.38 3.16 -2.81
CA GLY A 5 -7.74 4.45 -3.08
C GLY A 5 -6.21 4.41 -2.96
N LEU A 6 -5.71 3.70 -1.95
CA LEU A 6 -4.28 3.46 -1.75
C LEU A 6 -3.65 2.59 -2.83
N GLY A 7 -4.33 1.53 -3.27
CA GLY A 7 -3.86 0.69 -4.38
C GLY A 7 -3.74 1.49 -5.68
N ARG A 8 -4.69 2.39 -5.96
CA ARG A 8 -4.60 3.31 -7.10
C ARG A 8 -3.45 4.30 -6.96
N ALA A 9 -3.26 4.89 -5.78
CA ALA A 9 -2.17 5.84 -5.53
C ALA A 9 -0.80 5.19 -5.76
N LEU A 10 -0.59 3.97 -5.23
CA LEU A 10 0.67 3.23 -5.40
C LEU A 10 0.92 2.83 -6.87
N VAL A 11 -0.13 2.46 -7.60
CA VAL A 11 -0.04 2.17 -9.04
C VAL A 11 0.30 3.44 -9.82
N SER A 12 -0.36 4.56 -9.53
CA SER A 12 -0.06 5.84 -10.19
C SER A 12 1.34 6.37 -9.86
N ALA A 13 1.86 6.06 -8.67
CA ALA A 13 3.22 6.40 -8.26
C ALA A 13 4.29 5.45 -8.84
N GLY A 14 3.90 4.41 -9.58
CA GLY A 14 4.81 3.39 -10.12
C GLY A 14 5.44 2.48 -9.07
N LYS A 15 4.96 2.52 -7.81
CA LYS A 15 5.49 1.76 -6.67
C LYS A 15 4.87 0.37 -6.53
N LEU A 16 3.72 0.14 -7.17
CA LEU A 16 3.03 -1.14 -7.20
C LEU A 16 2.55 -1.41 -8.63
N GLY A 17 2.86 -2.58 -9.17
CA GLY A 17 2.32 -2.96 -10.49
C GLY A 17 0.80 -3.14 -10.42
N GLN A 18 0.07 -2.71 -11.46
CA GLN A 18 -1.39 -2.81 -11.49
C GLN A 18 -1.88 -4.25 -11.27
N LYS A 19 -1.25 -5.23 -11.93
CA LYS A 19 -1.60 -6.65 -11.77
C LYS A 19 -1.36 -7.15 -10.34
N ALA A 20 -0.22 -6.76 -9.73
CA ALA A 20 0.07 -7.10 -8.35
C ALA A 20 -0.96 -6.47 -7.38
N ALA A 21 -1.37 -5.23 -7.62
CA ALA A 21 -2.41 -4.56 -6.84
C ALA A 21 -3.75 -5.29 -6.94
N GLU A 22 -4.14 -5.74 -8.13
CA GLU A 22 -5.38 -6.48 -8.36
C GLU A 22 -5.36 -7.85 -7.68
N ASP A 23 -4.24 -8.57 -7.76
CA ASP A 23 -4.08 -9.88 -7.12
C ASP A 23 -4.09 -9.76 -5.59
N LEU A 24 -3.39 -8.76 -5.03
CA LEU A 24 -3.46 -8.42 -3.61
C LEU A 24 -4.87 -8.07 -3.15
N TYR A 25 -5.61 -7.31 -3.97
CA TYR A 25 -6.98 -6.92 -3.65
C TYR A 25 -7.94 -8.11 -3.66
N LYS A 26 -7.80 -9.02 -4.62
CA LYS A 26 -8.54 -10.29 -4.63
C LYS A 26 -8.21 -11.12 -3.40
N LYS A 27 -6.93 -11.24 -3.06
CA LYS A 27 -6.48 -11.98 -1.88
C LYS A 27 -7.05 -11.40 -0.59
N ALA A 28 -7.05 -10.08 -0.45
CA ALA A 28 -7.65 -9.39 0.69
C ALA A 28 -9.16 -9.69 0.83
N GLN A 29 -9.91 -9.66 -0.29
CA GLN A 29 -11.33 -10.03 -0.28
C GLN A 29 -11.54 -11.49 0.11
N SER A 30 -10.79 -12.42 -0.47
CA SER A 30 -10.91 -13.85 -0.18
C SER A 30 -10.52 -14.19 1.27
N GLY A 31 -9.47 -13.53 1.79
CA GLY A 31 -8.99 -13.70 3.16
C GLY A 31 -9.80 -12.94 4.21
N ARG A 32 -10.77 -12.10 3.80
CA ARG A 32 -11.45 -11.13 4.67
C ARG A 32 -10.47 -10.26 5.48
N THR A 33 -9.32 -9.97 4.88
CA THR A 33 -8.28 -9.10 5.44
C THR A 33 -8.34 -7.73 4.77
N THR A 34 -7.70 -6.72 5.37
CA THR A 34 -7.63 -5.39 4.75
C THR A 34 -6.58 -5.39 3.64
N PHE A 35 -6.79 -4.57 2.61
CA PHE A 35 -5.82 -4.44 1.52
C PHE A 35 -4.43 -4.01 2.01
N ILE A 36 -4.36 -3.14 3.02
CA ILE A 36 -3.09 -2.72 3.62
C ILE A 36 -2.40 -3.89 4.32
N ALA A 37 -3.13 -4.73 5.06
CA ALA A 37 -2.54 -5.89 5.73
C ALA A 37 -1.93 -6.88 4.72
N GLU A 38 -2.63 -7.16 3.62
CA GLU A 38 -2.07 -8.00 2.56
C GLU A 38 -0.90 -7.33 1.85
N LEU A 39 -0.98 -6.03 1.58
CA LEU A 39 0.09 -5.28 0.93
C LEU A 39 1.38 -5.32 1.77
N THR A 40 1.27 -4.98 3.06
CA THR A 40 2.39 -5.01 4.00
C THR A 40 2.92 -6.43 4.19
N GLY A 41 2.04 -7.43 4.29
CA GLY A 41 2.45 -8.84 4.45
C GLY A 41 3.05 -9.47 3.19
N SER A 42 2.72 -8.94 2.00
CA SER A 42 3.25 -9.44 0.72
C SER A 42 4.68 -8.97 0.41
N GLY A 43 5.13 -7.89 1.05
CA GLY A 43 6.40 -7.24 0.71
C GLY A 43 6.44 -6.64 -0.71
N ALA A 44 5.30 -6.49 -1.38
CA ALA A 44 5.23 -5.95 -2.74
C ALA A 44 5.63 -4.46 -2.82
N VAL A 45 5.67 -3.76 -1.69
CA VAL A 45 6.09 -2.36 -1.54
C VAL A 45 6.99 -2.26 -0.31
N SER A 46 8.05 -1.46 -0.38
CA SER A 46 8.93 -1.23 0.76
C SER A 46 8.19 -0.50 1.89
N ALA A 47 8.57 -0.75 3.15
CA ALA A 47 7.96 -0.07 4.29
C ALA A 47 8.10 1.47 4.18
N TYR A 48 9.23 1.94 3.66
CA TYR A 48 9.49 3.36 3.40
C TYR A 48 8.53 3.95 2.36
N ASP A 49 8.39 3.29 1.21
CA ASP A 49 7.48 3.76 0.15
C ASP A 49 6.02 3.74 0.60
N LEU A 50 5.63 2.74 1.39
CA LEU A 50 4.30 2.67 1.98
C LEU A 50 4.06 3.83 2.95
N ALA A 51 4.99 4.08 3.87
CA ALA A 51 4.90 5.18 4.82
C ALA A 51 4.81 6.54 4.11
N HIS A 52 5.67 6.77 3.11
CA HIS A 52 5.64 7.99 2.30
C HIS A 52 4.34 8.17 1.53
N THR A 53 3.81 7.09 0.94
CA THR A 53 2.52 7.13 0.24
C THR A 53 1.35 7.39 1.20
N MET A 54 1.37 6.82 2.40
CA MET A 54 0.34 7.07 3.40
C MET A 54 0.40 8.51 3.94
N SER A 55 1.60 9.01 4.20
CA SER A 55 1.83 10.39 4.62
C SER A 55 1.28 11.40 3.62
N THR A 56 1.60 11.21 2.34
CA THR A 56 1.10 12.05 1.24
C THR A 56 -0.40 11.91 1.04
N ALA A 57 -0.94 10.68 1.07
CA ALA A 57 -2.36 10.42 0.85
C ALA A 57 -3.27 10.96 1.97
N PHE A 58 -2.79 10.97 3.22
CA PHE A 58 -3.57 11.38 4.39
C PHE A 58 -3.11 12.72 5.00
N ALA A 59 -2.17 13.42 4.34
CA ALA A 59 -1.54 14.64 4.84
C ALA A 59 -1.01 14.51 6.29
N ALA A 60 -0.52 13.33 6.64
CA ALA A 60 0.01 13.02 7.97
C ALA A 60 1.54 13.13 7.98
N PRO A 61 2.18 13.71 9.00
CA PRO A 61 3.63 13.80 9.09
C PRO A 61 4.27 12.41 9.30
N LEU A 62 5.49 12.22 8.75
CA LEU A 62 6.32 11.05 9.03
C LEU A 62 7.35 11.35 10.11
N LEU A 63 7.55 10.38 10.99
CA LEU A 63 8.60 10.39 11.99
C LEU A 63 9.54 9.22 11.72
N ASP A 64 10.84 9.51 11.62
CA ASP A 64 11.88 8.50 11.55
C ASP A 64 12.28 8.12 12.98
N LEU A 65 12.09 6.86 13.35
CA LEU A 65 12.38 6.35 14.69
C LEU A 65 13.85 5.90 14.84
N ASP A 66 14.57 5.69 13.73
CA ASP A 66 16.00 5.30 13.74
C ASP A 66 16.92 6.52 13.86
N ALA A 67 16.38 7.74 13.75
CA ALA A 67 17.12 8.99 13.81
C ALA A 67 17.38 9.49 15.26
N ILE A 68 17.20 8.65 16.28
CA ILE A 68 17.29 9.00 17.72
C ILE A 68 18.36 8.17 18.43
#